data_AF-A0AA43A7A2-F1
#
_entry.id   AF-A0AA43A7A2-F1
#
_cell.length_a   1.000
_cell.length_b   1.000
_cell.length_c   1.000
_cell.angle_alpha   90.00
_cell.angle_beta   90.00
_cell.angle_gamma   90.00
#
_symmetry.space_group_name_H-M   'P 1'
#
loop_
_entity.id
_entity.type
_entity.pdbx_description
1 polymer ?
#
loop_
_entity_poly.entity_id
_entity_poly.type
_entity_poly.pdbx_seq_one_letter_code
_entity_poly.pdbx_strand_id
1 'polypeptide(L)'
;MKEKVGYPWTTLPDFMFEHAAQGYAGHGTLCGVLGVCSCLVNLVVYDKEHAYAAIIDRMMWWYSEMEFPTERFDDISKSPKQVKAKAVTPLCHTSVSKWTLAAGAQVTSNEKYERCAKVAGEVVYTVVHYLNEYFEGRWKPAKWTPSKEITHCIECHGPESYQRYTNGLNHQQGHMECLACHTDHMTASLKK
;
A
#
# COMPACT_ATOMS: atom_id res chain seq x y z
N MET A 1 15.45 -5.77 15.20
CA MET A 1 16.63 -6.42 14.57
C MET A 1 17.94 -5.93 15.17
N LYS A 2 18.28 -4.63 15.12
CA LYS A 2 19.52 -4.06 15.73
C LYS A 2 19.82 -4.58 17.14
N GLU A 3 18.86 -4.46 18.05
CA GLU A 3 19.03 -4.82 19.47
C GLU A 3 19.11 -6.33 19.74
N LYS A 4 18.41 -7.15 18.95
CA LYS A 4 18.24 -8.59 19.22
C LYS A 4 19.15 -9.49 18.38
N VAL A 5 19.53 -9.05 17.17
CA VAL A 5 20.33 -9.83 16.21
C VAL A 5 21.74 -9.26 16.07
N GLY A 6 21.92 -7.94 16.19
CA GLY A 6 23.22 -7.30 15.99
C GLY A 6 23.56 -7.14 14.50
N TYR A 7 24.78 -7.50 14.11
CA TYR A 7 25.23 -7.44 12.72
C TYR A 7 24.37 -8.33 11.79
N PRO A 8 24.05 -7.92 10.54
CA PRO A 8 24.42 -6.66 9.88
C PRO A 8 23.46 -5.49 10.18
N TRP A 9 22.41 -5.70 10.95
CA TRP A 9 21.37 -4.68 11.19
C TRP A 9 21.90 -3.42 11.87
N THR A 10 22.93 -3.55 12.70
CA THR A 10 23.60 -2.43 13.37
C THR A 10 24.27 -1.46 12.41
N THR A 11 24.52 -1.84 11.16
CA THR A 11 25.13 -0.96 10.15
C THR A 11 24.11 -0.12 9.38
N LEU A 12 22.81 -0.38 9.54
CA LEU A 12 21.77 0.44 8.89
C LEU A 12 21.72 1.83 9.55
N PRO A 13 21.79 2.95 8.80
CA PRO A 13 21.66 4.29 9.37
C PRO A 13 20.28 4.54 9.96
N ASP A 14 20.20 5.26 11.10
CA ASP A 14 18.92 5.51 11.80
C ASP A 14 17.92 6.31 10.96
N PHE A 15 18.42 7.23 10.13
CA PHE A 15 17.61 8.13 9.31
C PHE A 15 17.50 7.69 7.84
N MET A 16 17.92 6.46 7.51
CA MET A 16 18.00 5.97 6.13
C MET A 16 16.68 6.12 5.36
N PHE A 17 15.53 6.07 6.04
CA PHE A 17 14.21 6.10 5.43
C PHE A 17 13.42 7.40 5.66
N GLU A 18 14.00 8.44 6.27
CA GLU A 18 13.29 9.71 6.51
C GLU A 18 12.80 10.36 5.21
N HIS A 19 13.51 10.13 4.10
CA HIS A 19 13.11 10.63 2.78
C HIS A 19 11.72 10.12 2.33
N ALA A 20 11.24 8.99 2.85
CA ALA A 20 9.92 8.43 2.50
C ALA A 20 8.75 9.23 3.10
N ALA A 21 9.03 10.16 4.03
CA ALA A 21 8.02 10.99 4.67
C ALA A 21 7.14 11.73 3.64
N GLN A 22 5.84 11.80 3.95
CA GLN A 22 4.83 12.50 3.16
C GLN A 22 4.77 12.05 1.69
N GLY A 23 5.05 10.78 1.44
CA GLY A 23 5.04 10.21 0.09
C GLY A 23 6.24 10.65 -0.74
N TYR A 24 7.43 10.40 -0.18
CA TYR A 24 8.75 10.72 -0.76
C TYR A 24 9.01 12.22 -0.88
N ALA A 25 9.56 12.81 0.19
CA ALA A 25 9.88 14.23 0.30
C ALA A 25 8.69 15.17 0.00
N GLY A 26 7.49 14.80 0.45
CA GLY A 26 6.30 15.66 0.30
C GLY A 26 5.57 15.58 -1.05
N HIS A 27 6.01 14.73 -1.98
CA HIS A 27 5.35 14.60 -3.28
C HIS A 27 4.00 13.88 -3.22
N GLY A 28 3.66 13.25 -2.09
CA GLY A 28 2.38 12.54 -1.94
C GLY A 28 2.27 11.29 -2.82
N THR A 29 3.40 10.71 -3.24
CA THR A 29 3.45 9.50 -4.09
C THR A 29 3.16 8.23 -3.28
N LEU A 30 4.00 7.19 -3.31
CA LEU A 30 3.79 5.97 -2.53
C LEU A 30 3.78 6.29 -1.03
N CYS A 31 2.84 5.74 -0.27
CA CYS A 31 2.83 5.90 1.19
C CYS A 31 4.17 5.43 1.79
N GLY A 32 4.80 6.29 2.59
CA GLY A 32 6.17 6.07 3.05
C GLY A 32 6.37 4.72 3.74
N VAL A 33 5.41 4.28 4.57
CA VAL A 33 5.52 2.97 5.23
C VAL A 33 5.50 1.79 4.25
N LEU A 34 4.75 1.88 3.15
CA LEU A 34 4.73 0.85 2.11
C LEU A 34 6.08 0.79 1.38
N GLY A 35 6.66 1.95 1.10
CA GLY A 35 8.00 2.07 0.54
C GLY A 35 9.07 1.45 1.41
N VAL A 36 9.08 1.79 2.70
CA VAL A 36 10.03 1.25 3.68
C VAL A 36 9.86 -0.25 3.88
N CYS A 37 8.61 -0.72 4.04
CA CYS A 37 8.34 -2.15 4.18
C CYS A 37 8.76 -2.94 2.93
N SER A 38 8.55 -2.39 1.73
CA SER A 38 9.02 -2.98 0.47
C SER A 38 10.55 -3.19 0.48
N CYS A 39 11.32 -2.17 0.87
CA CYS A 39 12.78 -2.28 1.00
C CYS A 39 13.18 -3.37 2.01
N LEU A 40 12.53 -3.41 3.18
CA LEU A 40 12.86 -4.37 4.23
C LEU A 40 12.46 -5.80 3.86
N VAL A 41 11.31 -6.00 3.21
CA VAL A 41 10.87 -7.32 2.71
C VAL A 41 11.90 -7.89 1.74
N ASN A 42 12.35 -7.10 0.76
CA ASN A 42 13.38 -7.54 -0.18
C ASN A 42 14.71 -7.85 0.53
N LEU A 43 15.07 -7.06 1.55
CA LEU A 43 16.29 -7.28 2.32
C LEU A 43 16.27 -8.60 3.12
N VAL A 44 15.12 -9.02 3.67
CA VAL A 44 15.04 -10.24 4.47
C VAL A 44 14.75 -11.50 3.66
N VAL A 45 13.96 -11.39 2.58
CA VAL A 45 13.58 -12.55 1.76
C VAL A 45 14.67 -12.88 0.74
N TYR A 46 15.36 -11.86 0.20
CA TYR A 46 16.44 -11.91 -0.79
C TYR A 46 16.72 -13.29 -1.40
N ASP A 47 16.02 -13.59 -2.50
CA ASP A 47 16.13 -14.84 -3.25
C ASP A 47 16.19 -14.59 -4.76
N LYS A 48 16.52 -15.63 -5.55
CA LYS A 48 16.59 -15.53 -7.02
C LYS A 48 15.21 -15.66 -7.67
N GLU A 49 14.25 -16.18 -6.92
CA GLU A 49 12.89 -16.48 -7.31
C GLU A 49 11.98 -15.23 -7.17
N HIS A 50 12.52 -14.13 -6.64
CA HIS A 50 11.84 -12.86 -6.41
C HIS A 50 10.60 -13.00 -5.52
N ALA A 51 10.64 -13.84 -4.47
CA ALA A 51 9.46 -14.08 -3.63
C ALA A 51 8.99 -12.82 -2.87
N TYR A 52 9.86 -11.82 -2.71
CA TYR A 52 9.51 -10.49 -2.21
C TYR A 52 8.33 -9.87 -2.98
N ALA A 53 8.23 -10.14 -4.29
CA ALA A 53 7.25 -9.49 -5.16
C ALA A 53 5.81 -9.83 -4.73
N ALA A 54 5.54 -11.09 -4.42
CA ALA A 54 4.20 -11.51 -3.98
C ALA A 54 3.83 -10.98 -2.59
N ILE A 55 4.81 -10.81 -1.69
CA ILE A 55 4.60 -10.24 -0.36
C ILE A 55 4.26 -8.75 -0.47
N ILE A 56 5.01 -8.02 -1.29
CA ILE A 56 4.79 -6.60 -1.55
C ILE A 56 3.45 -6.39 -2.26
N ASP A 57 3.13 -7.20 -3.27
CA ASP A 57 1.85 -7.10 -3.99
C ASP A 57 0.66 -7.28 -3.04
N ARG A 58 0.69 -8.32 -2.17
CA ARG A 58 -0.32 -8.51 -1.13
C ARG A 58 -0.43 -7.29 -0.20
N MET A 59 0.70 -6.75 0.25
CA MET A 59 0.72 -5.56 1.12
C MET A 59 0.07 -4.35 0.45
N MET A 60 0.40 -4.07 -0.82
CA MET A 60 -0.15 -2.93 -1.56
C MET A 60 -1.66 -3.06 -1.78
N TRP A 61 -2.11 -4.27 -2.14
CA TRP A 61 -3.53 -4.58 -2.31
C TRP A 61 -4.30 -4.48 -0.99
N TRP A 62 -3.82 -5.14 0.07
CA TRP A 62 -4.42 -5.09 1.41
C TRP A 62 -4.54 -3.66 1.92
N TYR A 63 -3.48 -2.85 1.79
CA TYR A 63 -3.49 -1.45 2.21
C TYR A 63 -4.59 -0.66 1.49
N SER A 64 -4.73 -0.87 0.18
CA SER A 64 -5.71 -0.15 -0.65
C SER A 64 -7.15 -0.53 -0.27
N GLU A 65 -7.35 -1.75 0.21
CA GLU A 65 -8.66 -2.23 0.66
C GLU A 65 -9.02 -1.84 2.10
N MET A 66 -8.04 -1.37 2.88
CA MET A 66 -8.23 -1.14 4.31
C MET A 66 -8.85 0.23 4.62
N GLU A 67 -9.68 0.25 5.65
CA GLU A 67 -10.17 1.47 6.29
C GLU A 67 -9.22 1.90 7.40
N PHE A 68 -8.61 3.07 7.23
CA PHE A 68 -7.61 3.58 8.15
C PHE A 68 -8.08 4.85 8.88
N PRO A 69 -7.61 5.06 10.13
CA PRO A 69 -6.76 4.16 10.90
C PRO A 69 -7.56 3.00 11.54
N THR A 70 -6.90 1.88 11.82
CA THR A 70 -7.46 0.80 12.64
C THR A 70 -7.49 1.21 14.12
N GLU A 71 -8.13 0.40 14.96
CA GLU A 71 -8.20 0.62 16.42
C GLU A 71 -7.06 -0.06 17.18
N ARG A 72 -6.16 -0.79 16.50
CA ARG A 72 -5.11 -1.61 17.13
C ARG A 72 -4.21 -0.82 18.09
N PHE A 73 -3.99 0.45 17.79
CA PHE A 73 -3.07 1.32 18.53
C PHE A 73 -3.81 2.44 19.28
N ASP A 74 -5.12 2.30 19.52
CA ASP A 74 -5.90 3.33 20.21
C ASP A 74 -5.49 3.51 21.68
N ASP A 75 -5.02 2.44 22.33
CA ASP A 75 -4.56 2.45 23.71
C ASP A 75 -3.30 3.29 23.93
N ILE A 76 -2.46 3.42 22.91
CA ILE A 76 -1.22 4.22 22.93
C ILE A 76 -1.31 5.51 22.10
N SER A 77 -2.42 5.71 21.38
CA SER A 77 -2.64 6.85 20.51
C SER A 77 -3.05 8.09 21.30
N LYS A 78 -2.52 9.26 20.89
CA LYS A 78 -2.98 10.57 21.40
C LYS A 78 -4.33 11.00 20.82
N SER A 79 -4.81 10.30 19.80
CA SER A 79 -6.11 10.51 19.15
C SER A 79 -6.76 9.15 18.90
N PRO A 80 -7.34 8.49 19.91
CA PRO A 80 -8.04 7.22 19.73
C PRO A 80 -9.34 7.41 18.95
N LYS A 81 -9.88 6.32 18.36
CA LYS A 81 -11.21 6.28 17.73
C LYS A 81 -11.44 7.34 16.64
N GLN A 82 -10.41 7.65 15.86
CA GLN A 82 -10.53 8.57 14.74
C GLN A 82 -11.50 8.05 13.66
N VAL A 83 -12.08 8.96 12.90
CA VAL A 83 -12.85 8.64 11.69
C VAL A 83 -12.03 7.72 10.79
N LYS A 84 -12.69 6.71 10.21
CA LYS A 84 -12.05 5.78 9.27
C LYS A 84 -12.38 6.15 7.84
N ALA A 85 -11.42 5.96 6.95
CA ALA A 85 -11.62 6.12 5.51
C ALA A 85 -10.80 5.07 4.75
N LYS A 86 -11.42 4.48 3.72
CA LYS A 86 -10.73 3.52 2.83
C LYS A 86 -9.61 4.20 2.07
N ALA A 87 -8.40 3.61 2.07
CA ALA A 87 -7.25 4.17 1.37
C ALA A 87 -7.44 4.20 -0.16
N VAL A 88 -8.05 3.16 -0.73
CA VAL A 88 -8.36 2.93 -2.15
C VAL A 88 -7.15 2.77 -3.06
N THR A 89 -6.03 3.45 -2.79
CA THR A 89 -4.78 3.29 -3.52
C THR A 89 -3.60 3.33 -2.54
N PRO A 90 -2.41 2.80 -2.93
CA PRO A 90 -1.20 2.89 -2.10
C PRO A 90 -0.59 4.30 -2.06
N LEU A 91 -1.20 5.28 -2.74
CA LEU A 91 -0.70 6.64 -2.79
C LEU A 91 -1.03 7.42 -1.50
N CYS A 92 -0.04 8.14 -0.99
CA CYS A 92 -0.14 8.97 0.20
C CYS A 92 -1.11 10.14 -0.03
N HIS A 93 -1.05 10.78 -1.20
CA HIS A 93 -1.89 11.92 -1.53
C HIS A 93 -3.38 11.57 -1.45
N THR A 94 -3.80 10.49 -2.12
CA THR A 94 -5.21 10.06 -2.15
C THR A 94 -5.66 9.59 -0.77
N SER A 95 -4.89 8.73 -0.10
CA SER A 95 -5.22 8.19 1.21
C SER A 95 -5.39 9.27 2.27
N VAL A 96 -4.45 10.22 2.34
CA VAL A 96 -4.52 11.33 3.32
C VAL A 96 -5.65 12.28 2.97
N SER A 97 -5.79 12.70 1.71
CA SER A 97 -6.80 13.69 1.30
C SER A 97 -8.22 13.18 1.56
N LYS A 98 -8.51 11.91 1.23
CA LYS A 98 -9.82 11.29 1.50
C LYS A 98 -10.12 11.23 2.99
N TRP A 99 -9.13 10.86 3.80
CA TRP A 99 -9.29 10.83 5.24
C TRP A 99 -9.51 12.23 5.81
N THR A 100 -8.72 13.23 5.40
CA THR A 100 -8.86 14.61 5.91
C THR A 100 -10.22 15.21 5.56
N LEU A 101 -10.76 14.91 4.38
CA LEU A 101 -12.11 15.32 3.99
C LEU A 101 -13.18 14.64 4.86
N ALA A 102 -13.07 13.33 5.08
CA ALA A 102 -14.01 12.60 5.92
C ALA A 102 -13.96 13.02 7.40
N ALA A 103 -12.77 13.34 7.91
CA ALA A 103 -12.54 13.76 9.29
C ALA A 103 -12.80 15.26 9.53
N GLY A 104 -12.97 16.06 8.48
CA GLY A 104 -13.01 17.53 8.60
C GLY A 104 -11.69 18.13 9.11
N ALA A 105 -10.57 17.44 8.89
CA ALA A 105 -9.26 17.78 9.45
C ALA A 105 -8.34 18.43 8.41
N GLN A 106 -7.32 19.14 8.87
CA GLN A 106 -6.27 19.70 8.00
C GLN A 106 -5.09 18.74 7.87
N VAL A 107 -4.38 18.78 6.74
CA VAL A 107 -3.17 17.97 6.51
C VAL A 107 -2.01 18.29 7.47
N THR A 108 -2.06 19.43 8.14
CA THR A 108 -1.09 19.88 9.17
C THR A 108 -1.57 19.60 10.60
N SER A 109 -2.74 18.98 10.78
CA SER A 109 -3.29 18.69 12.10
C SER A 109 -2.54 17.56 12.81
N ASN A 110 -2.51 17.63 14.15
CA ASN A 110 -1.99 16.55 14.99
C ASN A 110 -2.75 15.24 14.77
N GLU A 111 -4.06 15.31 14.58
CA GLU A 111 -4.90 14.13 14.29
C GLU A 111 -4.47 13.43 13.01
N LYS A 112 -4.14 14.18 11.94
CA LYS A 112 -3.61 13.60 10.70
C LYS A 112 -2.25 12.95 10.93
N TYR A 113 -1.35 13.58 11.69
CA TYR A 113 -0.04 12.99 12.00
C TYR A 113 -0.18 11.70 12.81
N GLU A 114 -1.06 11.69 13.81
CA GLU A 114 -1.39 10.50 14.60
C GLU A 114 -1.97 9.38 13.73
N ARG A 115 -2.89 9.73 12.83
CA ARG A 115 -3.45 8.77 11.85
C ARG A 115 -2.37 8.15 10.99
N CYS A 116 -1.41 8.92 10.49
CA CYS A 116 -0.27 8.40 9.73
C CYS A 116 0.63 7.49 10.58
N ALA A 117 0.86 7.82 11.86
CA ALA A 117 1.62 6.96 12.77
C ALA A 117 0.91 5.61 13.00
N LYS A 118 -0.40 5.62 13.23
CA LYS A 118 -1.22 4.40 13.36
C LYS A 118 -1.22 3.56 12.09
N VAL A 119 -1.34 4.20 10.92
CA VAL A 119 -1.22 3.52 9.62
C VAL A 119 0.15 2.86 9.47
N ALA A 120 1.21 3.55 9.88
CA ALA A 120 2.56 2.98 9.83
C ALA A 120 2.67 1.73 10.73
N GLY A 121 2.16 1.81 11.95
CA GLY A 121 2.09 0.67 12.86
C GLY A 121 1.31 -0.51 12.28
N GLU A 122 0.15 -0.27 11.67
CA GLU A 122 -0.69 -1.36 11.13
C GLU A 122 -0.02 -2.03 9.94
N VAL A 123 0.58 -1.26 9.03
CA VAL A 123 1.32 -1.82 7.89
C VAL A 123 2.50 -2.66 8.36
N VAL A 124 3.28 -2.16 9.32
CA VAL A 124 4.42 -2.92 9.88
C VAL A 124 3.95 -4.21 10.53
N TYR A 125 2.91 -4.16 11.37
CA TYR A 125 2.34 -5.34 12.01
C TYR A 125 1.91 -6.39 10.98
N THR A 126 1.18 -5.96 9.95
CA THR A 126 0.69 -6.84 8.88
C THR A 126 1.83 -7.45 8.06
N VAL A 127 2.85 -6.67 7.70
CA VAL A 127 4.01 -7.16 6.94
C VAL A 127 4.82 -8.17 7.75
N VAL A 128 5.02 -7.92 9.05
CA VAL A 128 5.68 -8.91 9.93
C VAL A 128 4.90 -10.21 9.97
N HIS A 129 3.56 -10.15 10.01
CA HIS A 129 2.74 -11.36 9.93
C HIS A 129 2.96 -12.12 8.61
N TYR A 130 3.01 -11.43 7.47
CA TYR A 130 3.30 -12.04 6.17
C TYR A 130 4.69 -12.67 6.09
N LEU A 131 5.70 -12.01 6.66
CA LEU A 131 7.06 -12.53 6.73
C LEU A 131 7.13 -13.78 7.62
N ASN A 132 6.43 -13.79 8.75
CA ASN A 132 6.35 -14.98 9.60
C ASN A 132 5.67 -16.15 8.87
N GLU A 133 4.56 -15.91 8.16
CA GLU A 133 3.94 -16.94 7.30
C GLU A 133 4.92 -17.49 6.26
N TYR A 134 5.74 -16.63 5.66
CA TYR A 134 6.76 -17.00 4.68
C TYR A 134 7.84 -17.89 5.29
N PHE A 135 8.49 -17.45 6.38
CA PHE A 135 9.56 -18.22 7.00
C PHE A 135 9.08 -19.50 7.71
N GLU A 136 7.81 -19.58 8.10
CA GLU A 136 7.20 -20.81 8.63
C GLU A 136 6.73 -21.79 7.53
N GLY A 137 6.92 -21.45 6.24
CA GLY A 137 6.48 -22.29 5.12
C GLY A 137 4.97 -22.36 4.93
N ARG A 138 4.22 -21.44 5.56
CA ARG A 138 2.75 -21.32 5.46
C ARG A 138 2.30 -20.34 4.38
N TRP A 139 3.25 -19.64 3.75
CA TRP A 139 2.96 -18.62 2.75
C TRP A 139 2.24 -19.16 1.52
N LYS A 140 1.18 -18.45 1.13
CA LYS A 140 0.40 -18.72 -0.08
C LYS A 140 0.28 -17.42 -0.86
N PRO A 141 1.01 -17.21 -1.96
CA PRO A 141 0.96 -15.95 -2.68
C PRO A 141 -0.48 -15.63 -3.09
N ALA A 142 -0.93 -14.41 -2.79
CA ALA A 142 -2.20 -13.94 -3.31
C ALA A 142 -2.00 -13.65 -4.81
N LYS A 143 -2.95 -14.06 -5.64
CA LYS A 143 -2.97 -13.64 -7.04
C LYS A 143 -3.73 -12.33 -7.13
N TRP A 144 -3.08 -11.28 -7.61
CA TRP A 144 -3.78 -10.04 -7.92
C TRP A 144 -5.00 -10.33 -8.80
N THR A 145 -6.15 -9.81 -8.36
CA THR A 145 -7.42 -9.93 -9.06
C THR A 145 -8.01 -8.52 -9.15
N PRO A 146 -8.26 -8.00 -10.37
CA PRO A 146 -8.87 -6.68 -10.52
C PRO A 146 -10.26 -6.64 -9.89
N SER A 147 -10.71 -5.44 -9.51
CA SER A 147 -12.11 -5.23 -9.11
C SER A 147 -13.06 -5.56 -10.28
N LYS A 148 -14.32 -5.86 -9.97
CA LYS A 148 -15.32 -6.20 -10.99
C LYS A 148 -15.50 -5.03 -11.97
N GLU A 149 -15.40 -3.83 -11.44
CA GLU A 149 -15.61 -2.58 -12.13
C GLU A 149 -14.51 -2.30 -13.16
N ILE A 150 -13.25 -2.72 -12.91
CA ILE A 150 -12.13 -2.50 -13.84
C ILE A 150 -11.75 -3.74 -14.66
N THR A 151 -12.38 -4.89 -14.41
CA THR A 151 -12.05 -6.16 -15.07
C THR A 151 -12.04 -6.01 -16.60
N HIS A 152 -13.01 -5.28 -17.15
CA HIS A 152 -13.12 -5.01 -18.59
C HIS A 152 -11.96 -4.15 -19.14
N CYS A 153 -11.36 -3.26 -18.34
CA CYS A 153 -10.20 -2.46 -18.76
C CYS A 153 -8.96 -3.35 -18.95
N ILE A 154 -8.78 -4.29 -18.03
CA ILE A 154 -7.61 -5.17 -17.94
C ILE A 154 -7.64 -6.27 -19.03
N GLU A 155 -8.79 -6.54 -19.64
CA GLU A 155 -8.89 -7.43 -20.81
C GLU A 155 -7.98 -6.96 -21.95
N CYS A 156 -7.91 -5.65 -22.22
CA CYS A 156 -7.05 -5.08 -23.27
C CYS A 156 -5.77 -4.41 -22.75
N HIS A 157 -5.87 -3.70 -21.62
CA HIS A 157 -4.77 -2.89 -21.10
C HIS A 157 -3.90 -3.61 -20.07
N GLY A 158 -4.36 -4.77 -19.59
CA GLY A 158 -3.69 -5.55 -18.57
C GLY A 158 -2.42 -6.25 -19.06
N PRO A 159 -1.74 -6.97 -18.15
CA PRO A 159 -0.58 -7.77 -18.52
C PRO A 159 -0.96 -8.87 -19.51
N GLU A 160 0.01 -9.29 -20.34
CA GLU A 160 -0.17 -10.35 -21.36
C GLU A 160 -0.67 -11.68 -20.78
N SER A 161 -0.45 -11.90 -19.48
CA SER A 161 -0.90 -13.08 -18.73
C SER A 161 -2.41 -13.07 -18.41
N TYR A 162 -3.15 -12.01 -18.77
CA TYR A 162 -4.59 -11.92 -18.50
C TYR A 162 -5.42 -12.63 -19.58
N GLN A 163 -6.55 -13.23 -19.16
CA GLN A 163 -7.28 -14.26 -19.92
C GLN A 163 -7.76 -13.84 -21.32
N ARG A 164 -7.93 -12.53 -21.56
CA ARG A 164 -8.47 -11.97 -22.82
C ARG A 164 -7.54 -10.93 -23.45
N TYR A 165 -6.23 -11.09 -23.24
CA TYR A 165 -5.23 -10.17 -23.75
C TYR A 165 -5.38 -9.88 -25.25
N THR A 166 -5.38 -8.60 -25.60
CA THR A 166 -5.34 -8.11 -26.98
C THR A 166 -4.00 -7.43 -27.25
N ASN A 167 -3.26 -7.94 -28.24
CA ASN A 167 -1.94 -7.41 -28.59
C ASN A 167 -2.01 -5.95 -29.07
N GLY A 168 -1.06 -5.12 -28.62
CA GLY A 168 -0.93 -3.71 -29.02
C GLY A 168 -1.67 -2.69 -28.14
N LEU A 169 -2.37 -3.11 -27.09
CA LEU A 169 -3.09 -2.22 -26.16
C LEU A 169 -2.57 -2.26 -24.71
N ASN A 170 -1.44 -2.92 -24.46
CA ASN A 170 -0.75 -3.04 -23.16
C ASN A 170 -0.02 -1.76 -22.70
N HIS A 171 -0.71 -0.62 -22.72
CA HIS A 171 -0.16 0.67 -22.31
C HIS A 171 -0.39 0.99 -20.83
N GLN A 172 -0.91 0.05 -20.04
CA GLN A 172 -1.08 0.21 -18.59
C GLN A 172 -0.04 -0.65 -17.86
N GLN A 173 0.49 -0.10 -16.76
CA GLN A 173 1.38 -0.82 -15.86
C GLN A 173 0.90 -0.65 -14.41
N GLY A 174 0.85 -1.77 -13.69
CA GLY A 174 0.58 -1.82 -12.25
C GLY A 174 -0.79 -2.38 -11.88
N HIS A 175 -1.02 -2.49 -10.57
CA HIS A 175 -2.17 -3.23 -10.00
C HIS A 175 -3.14 -2.34 -9.21
N MET A 176 -2.96 -1.01 -9.26
CA MET A 176 -3.81 -0.05 -8.53
C MET A 176 -5.22 0.03 -9.11
N GLU A 177 -6.18 0.37 -8.25
CA GLU A 177 -7.55 0.66 -8.64
C GLU A 177 -7.61 1.84 -9.62
N CYS A 178 -8.24 1.64 -10.78
CA CYS A 178 -8.28 2.61 -11.88
C CYS A 178 -9.26 3.75 -11.60
N LEU A 179 -10.42 3.44 -10.99
CA LEU A 179 -11.54 4.38 -10.87
C LEU A 179 -11.31 5.48 -9.84
N ALA A 180 -10.20 5.45 -9.12
CA ALA A 180 -9.74 6.59 -8.34
C ALA A 180 -9.33 7.78 -9.24
N CYS A 181 -8.95 7.53 -10.49
CA CYS A 181 -8.48 8.55 -11.44
C CYS A 181 -9.22 8.52 -12.79
N HIS A 182 -9.64 7.34 -13.25
CA HIS A 182 -10.23 7.11 -14.58
C HIS A 182 -11.76 7.00 -14.52
N THR A 183 -12.43 8.02 -13.99
CA THR A 183 -13.90 8.04 -13.86
C THR A 183 -14.62 8.45 -15.15
N ASP A 184 -13.92 9.13 -16.05
CA ASP A 184 -14.40 9.64 -17.33
C ASP A 184 -14.73 8.51 -18.32
N HIS A 185 -13.96 7.43 -18.30
CA HIS A 185 -14.16 6.25 -19.16
C HIS A 185 -15.48 5.49 -18.91
N MET A 186 -16.20 5.78 -17.82
CA MET A 186 -17.51 5.20 -17.51
C MET A 186 -18.69 5.98 -18.11
N THR A 187 -18.47 7.24 -18.52
CA THR A 187 -19.55 8.15 -18.95
C THR A 187 -19.75 8.20 -20.47
N ALA A 188 -18.79 7.68 -21.25
CA ALA A 188 -18.91 7.62 -22.71
C ALA A 188 -19.91 6.56 -23.21
N SER A 189 -20.26 5.57 -22.39
CA SER A 189 -21.13 4.44 -22.75
C SER A 189 -22.63 4.72 -22.55
N LEU A 190 -22.99 5.83 -21.92
CA LEU A 190 -24.39 6.20 -21.60
C LEU A 190 -24.97 7.29 -22.52
N LYS A 191 -24.25 7.66 -23.59
CA LYS A 191 -24.72 8.61 -24.63
C LYS A 191 -25.00 7.93 -25.98
N LYS A 192 -25.55 6.72 -25.97
CA LYS A 192 -26.21 6.13 -27.14
C LYS A 192 -27.62 5.71 -26.79
#